data_AF-A0A838IBP9-F1
#
_entry.id   AF-A0A838IBP9-F1
#
_cell.length_a   1.000
_cell.length_b   1.000
_cell.length_c   1.000
_cell.angle_alpha   90.00
_cell.angle_beta   90.00
_cell.angle_gamma   90.00
#
_symmetry.space_group_name_H-M   'P 1'
#
loop_
_entity.id
_entity.type
_entity.pdbx_description
1 polymer ?
#
loop_
_entity_poly.entity_id
_entity_poly.type
_entity_poly.pdbx_seq_one_letter_code
_entity_poly.pdbx_strand_id
1 'polypeptide(L)'
;MMFKPKRHLLDLSTTAVASFLATAVDGILFAHLLSWTPPWGVYHVGAVAALAAMVGGLTHFLLCRFWVFQRYDKPLMSALAAYGLMSGGAALAHGLTTHAMALYAGVSAAWLFSKVAIFVIWTYPVSRFVVFGPLGEEMN
;
A
#
# COMPACT_ATOMS: atom_id res chain seq x y z
N MET A 1 16.86 -6.66 26.10
CA MET A 1 16.43 -6.02 24.85
C MET A 1 16.76 -6.96 23.69
N MET A 2 15.78 -7.73 23.20
CA MET A 2 16.06 -8.70 22.13
C MET A 2 15.28 -8.29 20.89
N PHE A 3 15.89 -7.44 20.07
CA PHE A 3 15.49 -7.26 18.68
C PHE A 3 15.28 -8.66 18.09
N LYS A 4 14.09 -8.94 17.55
CA LYS A 4 13.77 -10.24 16.94
C LYS A 4 13.87 -10.11 15.43
N PRO A 5 15.08 -10.04 14.84
CA PRO A 5 15.28 -9.72 13.42
C PRO A 5 14.50 -10.66 12.51
N LYS A 6 14.42 -11.95 12.87
CA LYS A 6 13.67 -12.96 12.13
C LYS A 6 12.20 -12.58 11.94
N ARG A 7 11.57 -11.98 12.95
CA ARG A 7 10.16 -11.59 12.89
C ARG A 7 9.96 -10.34 12.03
N HIS A 8 10.85 -9.36 12.15
CA HIS A 8 10.81 -8.19 11.27
C HIS A 8 10.99 -8.56 9.81
N LEU A 9 11.93 -9.45 9.50
CA LEU A 9 12.13 -9.93 8.13
C LEU A 9 10.92 -10.68 7.61
N LEU A 10 10.31 -11.54 8.44
CA LEU A 10 9.08 -12.22 8.08
C LEU A 10 7.97 -11.23 7.76
N ASP A 11 7.72 -10.27 8.65
CA ASP A 11 6.65 -9.27 8.46
C ASP A 11 6.90 -8.36 7.27
N LEU A 12 8.15 -7.94 7.05
CA LEU A 12 8.54 -7.17 5.89
C LEU A 12 8.25 -7.97 4.61
N SER A 13 8.68 -9.23 4.56
CA SER A 13 8.50 -10.09 3.39
C SER A 13 7.03 -10.39 3.10
N THR A 14 6.22 -10.71 4.13
CA THR A 14 4.80 -11.01 3.96
C THR A 14 3.98 -9.75 3.67
N THR A 15 4.35 -8.59 4.22
CA THR A 15 3.77 -7.29 3.82
C THR A 15 4.12 -6.97 2.37
N ALA A 16 5.35 -7.26 1.91
CA ALA A 16 5.74 -7.06 0.52
C ALA A 16 4.90 -7.94 -0.42
N VAL A 17 4.67 -9.21 -0.06
CA VAL A 17 3.79 -10.11 -0.82
C VAL A 17 2.36 -9.60 -0.82
N ALA A 18 1.82 -9.16 0.33
CA ALA A 18 0.49 -8.58 0.40
C ALA A 18 0.35 -7.33 -0.48
N SER A 19 1.36 -6.45 -0.48
CA SER A 19 1.40 -5.23 -1.29
C SER A 19 1.47 -5.55 -2.79
N PHE A 20 2.26 -6.56 -3.16
CA PHE A 20 2.31 -7.05 -4.54
C PHE A 20 0.96 -7.61 -5.00
N LEU A 21 0.32 -8.47 -4.20
CA LEU A 21 -0.99 -9.05 -4.53
C LEU A 21 -2.06 -7.96 -4.68
N ALA A 22 -2.08 -6.98 -3.77
CA ALA A 22 -2.98 -5.83 -3.87
C ALA A 22 -2.76 -5.00 -5.14
N THR A 23 -1.50 -4.79 -5.52
CA THR A 23 -1.14 -4.12 -6.78
C THR A 23 -1.56 -4.94 -8.01
N ALA A 24 -1.46 -6.26 -7.94
CA ALA A 24 -1.94 -7.10 -9.03
C ALA A 24 -3.47 -6.98 -9.18
N VAL A 25 -4.19 -6.97 -8.05
CA VAL A 25 -5.65 -6.78 -8.02
C VAL A 25 -6.06 -5.41 -8.57
N ASP A 26 -5.44 -4.31 -8.12
CA ASP A 26 -5.75 -2.99 -8.66
C ASP A 26 -5.39 -2.86 -10.15
N GLY A 27 -4.24 -3.38 -10.58
CA GLY A 27 -3.81 -3.34 -11.97
C GLY A 27 -4.75 -4.12 -12.91
N ILE A 28 -5.17 -5.33 -12.51
CA ILE A 28 -6.13 -6.13 -13.28
C ILE A 28 -7.47 -5.42 -13.35
N LEU A 29 -7.97 -4.90 -12.22
CA LEU A 29 -9.24 -4.20 -12.18
C LEU A 29 -9.21 -2.92 -13.01
N PHE A 30 -8.13 -2.14 -12.93
CA PHE A 30 -7.91 -0.95 -13.74
C PHE A 30 -7.94 -1.26 -15.24
N ALA A 31 -7.16 -2.26 -15.68
CA ALA A 31 -7.10 -2.69 -17.07
C ALA A 31 -8.46 -3.19 -17.57
N HIS A 32 -9.17 -3.97 -16.74
CA HIS A 32 -10.49 -4.47 -17.07
C HIS A 32 -11.49 -3.32 -17.20
N LEU A 33 -11.58 -2.44 -16.22
CA LEU A 33 -12.51 -1.30 -16.25
C LEU A 33 -12.24 -0.38 -17.43
N LEU A 34 -10.98 -0.09 -17.76
CA LEU A 34 -10.60 0.69 -18.94
C LEU A 34 -11.07 0.04 -20.26
N SER A 35 -11.08 -1.29 -20.34
CA SER A 35 -11.49 -1.98 -21.57
C SER A 35 -13.01 -1.97 -21.82
N TRP A 36 -13.82 -1.81 -20.77
CA TRP A 36 -15.29 -1.86 -20.84
C TRP A 36 -15.96 -0.50 -20.99
N THR A 37 -15.18 0.57 -20.80
CA THR A 37 -15.71 1.92 -20.68
C THR A 37 -15.44 2.68 -21.97
N PRO A 38 -16.49 3.25 -22.60
CA PRO A 38 -16.30 4.00 -23.83
C PRO A 38 -15.38 5.20 -23.59
N PRO A 39 -14.61 5.66 -24.60
CA PRO A 39 -13.62 6.72 -24.46
C PRO A 39 -14.29 8.10 -24.26
N TRP A 40 -14.79 8.35 -23.06
CA TRP A 40 -15.42 9.63 -22.65
C TRP A 40 -14.39 10.61 -22.05
N GLY A 41 -13.21 10.71 -22.68
CA GLY A 41 -12.18 11.68 -22.31
C GLY A 41 -11.39 11.38 -21.03
N VAL A 42 -10.61 12.37 -20.58
CA VAL A 42 -9.55 12.24 -19.56
C VAL A 42 -10.07 11.94 -18.14
N TYR A 43 -11.26 12.42 -17.79
CA TYR A 43 -11.86 12.23 -16.45
C TYR A 43 -12.15 10.76 -16.12
N HIS A 44 -12.30 9.94 -17.15
CA HIS A 44 -12.58 8.52 -17.04
C HIS A 44 -11.42 7.73 -16.41
N VAL A 45 -10.18 8.04 -16.81
CA VAL A 45 -8.98 7.32 -16.35
C VAL A 45 -8.75 7.52 -14.86
N GLY A 46 -8.94 8.75 -14.37
CA GLY A 46 -8.77 9.08 -12.96
C GLY A 46 -9.79 8.37 -12.06
N ALA A 47 -11.06 8.35 -12.46
CA ALA A 47 -12.11 7.65 -11.71
C ALA A 47 -11.88 6.13 -11.67
N VAL A 48 -11.50 5.53 -12.79
CA VAL A 48 -11.17 4.10 -12.86
C VAL A 48 -9.93 3.76 -12.04
N ALA A 49 -8.89 4.59 -12.08
CA ALA A 49 -7.70 4.44 -11.24
C ALA A 49 -8.05 4.54 -9.74
N ALA A 50 -8.89 5.50 -9.36
CA ALA A 50 -9.32 5.67 -7.98
C ALA A 50 -10.10 4.44 -7.48
N LEU A 51 -11.07 3.94 -8.25
CA LEU A 51 -11.84 2.75 -7.90
C LEU A 51 -10.94 1.52 -7.78
N ALA A 52 -10.05 1.32 -8.74
CA ALA A 52 -9.08 0.22 -8.72
C ALA A 52 -8.18 0.29 -7.47
N ALA A 53 -7.63 1.48 -7.17
CA ALA A 53 -6.80 1.71 -6.00
C ALA A 53 -7.56 1.51 -4.68
N MET A 54 -8.86 1.83 -4.62
CA MET A 54 -9.69 1.54 -3.44
C MET A 54 -9.81 0.04 -3.20
N VAL A 55 -10.05 -0.75 -4.26
CA VAL A 55 -10.14 -2.21 -4.16
C VAL A 55 -8.78 -2.81 -3.78
N GLY A 56 -7.69 -2.40 -4.43
CA GLY A 56 -6.34 -2.82 -4.06
C GLY A 56 -6.00 -2.45 -2.61
N GLY A 57 -6.34 -1.23 -2.19
CA GLY A 57 -6.18 -0.77 -0.82
C GLY A 57 -6.94 -1.62 0.19
N LEU A 58 -8.19 -2.00 -0.12
CA LEU A 58 -8.99 -2.91 0.71
C LEU A 58 -8.39 -4.31 0.75
N THR A 59 -7.96 -4.87 -0.39
CA THR A 59 -7.27 -6.16 -0.46
C THR A 59 -6.02 -6.16 0.41
N HIS A 60 -5.19 -5.12 0.31
CA HIS A 60 -3.99 -4.99 1.13
C HIS A 60 -4.31 -4.89 2.62
N PHE A 61 -5.35 -4.13 3.01
CA PHE A 61 -5.81 -4.06 4.39
C PHE A 61 -6.22 -5.43 4.92
N LEU A 62 -7.02 -6.18 4.16
CA LEU A 62 -7.52 -7.50 4.56
C LEU A 62 -6.37 -8.50 4.70
N LEU A 63 -5.45 -8.55 3.74
CA LEU A 63 -4.25 -9.41 3.81
C LEU A 63 -3.38 -9.03 5.01
N CYS A 64 -3.15 -7.73 5.22
CA CYS A 64 -2.38 -7.28 6.36
C CYS A 64 -3.05 -7.66 7.69
N ARG A 65 -4.36 -7.42 7.84
CA ARG A 65 -5.09 -7.68 9.09
C ARG A 65 -5.18 -9.17 9.41
N PHE A 66 -5.58 -10.00 8.43
CA PHE A 66 -5.96 -11.38 8.68
C PHE A 66 -4.84 -12.39 8.39
N TRP A 67 -3.73 -11.97 7.76
CA TRP A 67 -2.62 -12.86 7.46
C TRP A 67 -1.29 -12.36 8.01
N VAL A 68 -0.83 -11.17 7.62
CA VAL A 68 0.49 -10.66 8.00
C VAL A 68 0.57 -10.35 9.51
N PHE A 69 -0.40 -9.58 9.98
CA PHE A 69 -0.43 -8.97 11.31
C PHE A 69 -1.52 -9.55 12.20
N GLN A 70 -2.02 -10.75 11.88
CA GLN A 70 -3.10 -11.45 12.59
C GLN A 70 -2.93 -11.58 14.11
N ARG A 71 -1.69 -11.49 14.58
CA ARG A 71 -1.32 -11.60 16.01
C ARG A 71 -1.61 -10.33 16.82
N TYR A 72 -1.83 -9.20 16.16
CA TYR A 72 -2.11 -7.94 16.83
C TYR A 72 -3.62 -7.78 16.94
N ASP A 73 -4.12 -7.71 18.17
CA ASP A 73 -5.55 -7.57 18.45
C ASP A 73 -5.98 -6.10 18.45
N LYS A 74 -5.82 -5.43 17.31
CA LYS A 74 -6.23 -4.04 17.18
C LYS A 74 -7.70 -3.93 16.78
N PRO A 75 -8.51 -3.09 17.47
CA PRO A 75 -9.90 -2.84 17.11
C PRO A 75 -10.06 -2.45 15.63
N LEU A 76 -11.05 -3.04 14.95
CA LEU A 76 -11.23 -2.92 13.50
C LEU A 76 -11.33 -1.46 13.03
N MET A 77 -12.16 -0.65 13.68
CA MET A 77 -12.37 0.75 13.29
C MET A 77 -11.09 1.59 13.46
N SER A 78 -10.32 1.36 14.52
CA SER A 78 -9.04 2.04 14.75
C SER A 78 -8.01 1.63 13.70
N ALA A 79 -7.92 0.34 13.38
CA ALA A 79 -7.04 -0.16 12.32
C ALA A 79 -7.45 0.41 10.95
N LEU A 80 -8.73 0.43 10.62
CA LEU A 80 -9.23 0.93 9.35
C LEU A 80 -8.98 2.44 9.18
N ALA A 81 -9.23 3.25 10.21
CA ALA A 81 -8.96 4.69 10.17
C ALA A 81 -7.47 4.99 10.01
N ALA A 82 -6.60 4.33 10.81
CA ALA A 82 -5.16 4.47 10.70
C ALA A 82 -4.65 4.01 9.32
N TYR A 83 -5.22 2.92 8.81
CA TYR A 83 -4.90 2.41 7.48
C TYR A 83 -5.30 3.39 6.38
N GLY A 84 -6.48 4.01 6.48
CA GLY A 84 -6.94 5.01 5.52
C GLY A 84 -5.97 6.18 5.40
N LEU A 85 -5.48 6.70 6.53
CA LEU A 85 -4.47 7.76 6.56
C LEU A 85 -3.12 7.28 5.99
N MET A 86 -2.66 6.09 6.39
CA MET A 86 -1.40 5.52 5.89
C MET A 86 -1.44 5.30 4.38
N SER A 87 -2.50 4.65 3.88
CA SER A 87 -2.68 4.28 2.48
C SER A 87 -2.93 5.51 1.61
N GLY A 88 -3.73 6.47 2.08
CA GLY A 88 -3.96 7.73 1.38
C GLY A 88 -2.68 8.57 1.28
N GLY A 89 -1.92 8.67 2.37
CA GLY A 89 -0.61 9.32 2.38
C GLY A 89 0.39 8.65 1.45
N ALA A 90 0.44 7.32 1.45
CA ALA A 90 1.29 6.54 0.54
C ALA A 90 0.93 6.78 -0.93
N ALA A 91 -0.37 6.82 -1.27
CA ALA A 91 -0.83 7.07 -2.63
C ALA A 91 -0.46 8.47 -3.12
N LEU A 92 -0.65 9.50 -2.27
CA LEU A 92 -0.26 10.87 -2.58
C LEU A 92 1.26 11.01 -2.76
N ALA A 93 2.04 10.47 -1.82
CA ALA A 93 3.50 10.47 -1.92
C ALA A 93 3.95 9.75 -3.20
N HIS A 94 3.33 8.61 -3.53
CA HIS A 94 3.68 7.82 -4.70
C HIS A 94 3.38 8.55 -6.00
N GLY A 95 2.23 9.21 -6.09
CA GLY A 95 1.88 10.05 -7.24
C GLY A 95 2.87 11.19 -7.43
N LEU A 96 3.17 11.93 -6.36
CA LEU A 96 4.08 13.09 -6.41
C LEU A 96 5.52 12.68 -6.75
N THR A 97 6.06 11.65 -6.09
CA THR A 97 7.42 11.15 -6.35
C THR A 97 7.53 10.58 -7.76
N THR A 98 6.55 9.78 -8.19
CA THR A 98 6.53 9.26 -9.57
C THR A 98 6.49 10.39 -10.59
N HIS A 99 5.64 11.40 -10.38
CA HIS A 99 5.56 12.55 -11.29
C HIS A 99 6.88 13.33 -11.36
N ALA A 100 7.46 13.68 -10.21
CA ALA A 100 8.72 14.42 -10.16
C ALA A 100 9.88 13.66 -10.81
N MET A 101 9.97 12.34 -10.59
CA MET A 101 11.04 11.52 -11.15
C MET A 101 10.83 11.17 -12.62
N ALA A 102 9.59 11.08 -13.09
CA ALA A 102 9.28 10.76 -14.48
C ALA A 102 9.85 11.81 -15.46
N LEU A 103 10.07 13.05 -14.99
CA LEU A 103 10.73 14.13 -15.73
C LEU A 103 12.20 13.82 -16.09
N TYR A 104 12.85 12.90 -15.38
CA TYR A 104 14.29 12.62 -15.52
C TYR A 104 14.61 11.17 -15.84
N ALA A 105 13.86 10.20 -15.30
CA ALA A 105 14.20 8.77 -15.35
C ALA A 105 13.21 7.94 -16.20
N GLY A 106 12.19 8.56 -16.79
CA GLY A 106 11.09 7.88 -17.46
C GLY A 106 10.06 7.29 -16.50
N VAL A 107 8.83 7.11 -16.99
CA VAL A 107 7.66 6.78 -16.15
C VAL A 107 7.80 5.44 -15.43
N SER A 108 8.29 4.40 -16.11
CA SER A 108 8.39 3.05 -15.53
C SER A 108 9.42 2.97 -14.40
N ALA A 109 10.59 3.58 -14.57
CA ALA A 109 11.63 3.59 -13.54
C ALA A 109 11.22 4.47 -12.35
N ALA A 110 10.63 5.64 -12.63
CA ALA A 110 10.09 6.53 -11.61
C ALA A 110 9.02 5.85 -10.76
N TRP A 111 8.09 5.13 -11.41
CA TRP A 111 7.04 4.38 -10.72
C TRP A 111 7.62 3.27 -9.84
N LEU A 112 8.54 2.46 -10.38
CA LEU A 112 9.13 1.36 -9.62
C LEU A 112 9.91 1.88 -8.41
N PHE A 113 10.76 2.88 -8.61
CA PHE A 113 11.55 3.48 -7.54
C PHE A 113 10.65 4.08 -6.45
N SER A 114 9.68 4.90 -6.84
CA SER A 114 8.73 5.52 -5.91
C SER A 114 8.02 4.47 -5.06
N LYS A 115 7.57 3.38 -5.69
CA LYS A 115 6.85 2.30 -5.01
C LYS A 115 7.72 1.59 -3.98
N VAL A 116 8.96 1.27 -4.34
CA VAL A 116 9.94 0.64 -3.42
C VAL A 116 10.29 1.58 -2.27
N ALA A 117 10.60 2.84 -2.56
CA ALA A 117 10.98 3.82 -1.55
C ALA A 117 9.85 4.04 -0.53
N ILE A 118 8.63 4.24 -1.00
CA ILE A 118 7.46 4.46 -0.13
C ILE A 118 7.11 3.19 0.63
N PHE A 119 7.26 2.01 0.03
CA PHE A 119 7.06 0.77 0.75
C PHE A 119 7.99 0.65 1.97
N VAL A 120 9.29 0.87 1.76
CA VAL A 120 10.32 0.73 2.79
C VAL A 120 10.22 1.81 3.86
N ILE A 121 10.01 3.07 3.46
CA ILE A 121 10.06 4.21 4.37
C ILE A 121 8.72 4.46 5.07
N TRP A 122 7.61 4.10 4.43
CA TRP A 122 6.27 4.48 4.88
C TRP A 122 5.33 3.28 5.05
N THR A 123 5.01 2.57 3.97
CA THR A 123 3.93 1.56 4.00
C THR A 123 4.23 0.46 5.01
N TYR A 124 5.41 -0.15 4.99
CA TYR A 124 5.74 -1.21 5.94
C TYR A 124 5.86 -0.69 7.39
N PRO A 125 6.68 0.34 7.70
CA PRO A 125 6.81 0.82 9.07
C PRO A 125 5.49 1.28 9.66
N VAL A 126 4.71 2.09 8.93
CA VAL A 126 3.43 2.61 9.44
C VAL A 126 2.41 1.48 9.56
N SER A 127 2.35 0.53 8.62
CA SER A 127 1.46 -0.64 8.76
C SER A 127 1.79 -1.44 10.02
N ARG A 128 3.08 -1.72 10.25
CA ARG A 128 3.54 -2.50 11.39
C ARG A 128 3.31 -1.78 12.72
N PHE A 129 3.78 -0.55 12.87
CA PHE A 129 3.92 0.11 14.17
C PHE A 129 2.76 1.04 14.52
N VAL A 130 1.97 1.46 13.53
CA VAL A 130 0.85 2.39 13.73
C VAL A 130 -0.46 1.72 13.41
N VAL A 131 -0.59 1.07 12.24
CA VAL A 131 -1.87 0.53 11.79
C VAL A 131 -2.25 -0.70 12.56
N PHE A 132 -1.38 -1.71 12.67
CA PHE A 132 -1.74 -3.01 13.24
C PHE A 132 -1.07 -3.28 14.58
N GLY A 133 0.24 -3.07 14.69
CA GLY A 133 0.99 -3.27 15.92
C GLY A 133 1.08 -2.02 16.79
N PRO A 134 1.44 -2.17 18.07
CA PRO A 134 1.67 -1.07 18.97
C PRO A 134 3.07 -0.46 18.78
N LEU A 135 3.17 0.85 18.92
CA LEU A 135 4.43 1.59 18.84
C LEU A 135 5.41 1.23 19.97
N GLY A 136 4.91 0.67 21.09
CA GLY A 136 5.64 0.50 22.34
C GLY A 136 5.95 -0.93 22.80
N GLU A 137 5.42 -2.00 22.18
CA GLU A 137 5.75 -3.38 22.61
C GLU A 137 7.20 -3.78 22.29
N GLU A 138 7.89 -3.04 21.44
CA GLU A 138 9.31 -3.28 21.13
C GLU A 138 10.27 -2.40 21.93
N MET A 139 9.73 -1.46 22.73
CA MET A 139 10.50 -0.54 23.58
C MET A 139 10.56 -0.98 25.05
N ASN A 140 9.79 -2.00 25.44
CA ASN A 140 9.81 -2.63 26.77
C ASN A 140 10.42 -4.04 26.68
#